data_AF-X1NCM8-F1
#
_entry.id   AF-X1NCM8-F1
#
_cell.length_a   1.000
_cell.length_b   1.000
_cell.length_c   1.000
_cell.angle_alpha   90.00
_cell.angle_beta   90.00
_cell.angle_gamma   90.00
#
_symmetry.space_group_name_H-M   'P 1'
#
loop_
_entity.id
_entity.type
_entity.pdbx_description
1 polymer ?
#
loop_
_entity_poly.entity_id
_entity_poly.type
_entity_poly.pdbx_seq_one_letter_code
_entity_poly.pdbx_strand_id
1 'polypeptide(L)'
;ASTVLKVEVLFYFDSKNRKRQINWKHELSKHRLVEVSATISEMKGLQNKFDLALAPKLGLGELECLAILERQKDLKFCTFDKAAINALALLDLEDRGISLENALTECGLQRNLPDKCSDKRFKRCVKQGQQMRIMGQGLK
;
A
#
# COMPACT_ATOMS: atom_id res chain seq x y z
N ALA A 1 -12.56 -6.69 -9.51
CA ALA A 1 -11.22 -7.23 -9.75
C ALA A 1 -10.23 -6.08 -9.71
N SER A 2 -9.31 -6.18 -8.76
CA SER A 2 -8.40 -5.15 -8.26
C SER A 2 -7.41 -4.67 -9.31
N THR A 3 -6.98 -3.42 -9.15
CA THR A 3 -5.94 -2.75 -9.94
C THR A 3 -4.61 -3.49 -9.79
N VAL A 4 -4.19 -3.77 -8.56
CA VAL A 4 -2.89 -4.40 -8.25
C VAL A 4 -2.71 -5.74 -8.97
N LEU A 5 -3.71 -6.63 -8.93
CA LEU A 5 -3.62 -7.94 -9.59
C LEU A 5 -3.65 -7.86 -11.12
N LYS A 6 -4.34 -6.85 -11.67
CA LYS A 6 -4.51 -6.71 -13.12
C LYS A 6 -3.33 -6.08 -13.83
N VAL A 7 -2.68 -5.10 -13.20
CA VAL A 7 -1.71 -4.24 -13.90
C VAL A 7 -0.33 -4.16 -13.24
N GLU A 8 -0.20 -4.41 -11.94
CA GLU A 8 1.06 -4.12 -11.24
C GLU A 8 1.91 -5.35 -10.98
N VAL A 9 1.32 -6.45 -10.48
CA VAL A 9 2.13 -7.59 -9.97
C VAL A 9 2.13 -8.75 -10.95
N LEU A 10 2.66 -8.58 -12.17
CA LEU A 10 2.52 -9.62 -13.22
C LEU A 10 3.65 -10.67 -13.23
N PHE A 11 4.82 -10.33 -12.67
CA PHE A 11 6.00 -11.19 -12.69
C PHE A 11 7.00 -10.83 -11.57
N TYR A 12 7.94 -11.73 -11.31
CA TYR A 12 9.13 -11.47 -10.50
C TYR A 12 10.38 -12.03 -11.20
N PHE A 13 11.57 -11.64 -10.76
CA PHE A 13 12.82 -12.27 -11.18
C PHE A 13 13.32 -13.23 -10.10
N ASP A 14 13.65 -14.47 -10.50
CA ASP A 14 14.21 -15.45 -9.56
C ASP A 14 15.69 -15.18 -9.25
N SER A 15 16.29 -15.99 -8.37
CA SER A 15 17.70 -15.87 -8.00
C SER A 15 18.69 -16.03 -9.16
N LYS A 16 18.25 -16.56 -10.31
CA LYS A 16 19.03 -16.68 -11.55
C LYS A 16 18.69 -15.58 -12.55
N ASN A 17 18.05 -14.49 -12.09
CA ASN A 17 17.58 -13.36 -12.88
C ASN A 17 16.62 -13.76 -14.01
N ARG A 18 15.87 -14.86 -13.87
CA ARG A 18 14.89 -15.28 -14.86
C ARG A 18 13.54 -14.68 -14.52
N LYS A 19 12.87 -14.09 -15.52
CA LYS A 19 11.50 -13.59 -15.40
C LYS A 19 10.54 -14.76 -15.19
N ARG A 20 9.80 -14.73 -14.08
CA ARG A 20 8.76 -15.69 -13.71
C ARG A 20 7.43 -14.97 -13.67
N GLN A 21 6.49 -15.36 -14.54
CA GLN A 21 5.12 -14.87 -14.46
C GLN A 21 4.46 -15.41 -13.19
N ILE A 22 3.60 -14.59 -12.60
CA ILE A 22 2.79 -15.00 -11.45
C ILE A 22 1.42 -15.40 -11.97
N ASN A 23 0.99 -16.62 -11.67
CA ASN A 23 -0.34 -17.11 -12.05
C ASN A 23 -1.34 -16.85 -10.91
N TRP A 24 -1.89 -15.64 -10.86
CA TRP A 24 -2.85 -15.25 -9.82
C TRP A 24 -4.12 -16.09 -9.83
N LYS A 25 -4.63 -16.47 -11.01
CA LYS A 25 -5.82 -17.32 -11.12
C LYS A 25 -5.64 -18.64 -10.38
N HIS A 26 -4.44 -19.23 -10.49
CA HIS A 26 -4.08 -20.45 -9.80
C HIS A 26 -3.90 -20.27 -8.29
N GLU A 27 -3.36 -19.14 -7.85
CA GLU A 27 -3.21 -18.86 -6.41
C GLU A 27 -4.56 -18.55 -5.74
N LEU A 28 -5.45 -17.84 -6.45
CA LEU A 28 -6.82 -17.58 -6.02
C LEU A 28 -7.66 -18.86 -5.96
N SER A 29 -7.55 -19.75 -6.95
CA SER A 29 -8.30 -21.02 -6.95
C SER A 29 -7.90 -21.95 -5.80
N LYS A 30 -6.66 -21.83 -5.33
CA LYS A 30 -6.15 -22.56 -4.16
C LYS A 30 -6.57 -21.95 -2.82
N HIS A 31 -7.37 -20.88 -2.82
CA HIS A 31 -7.82 -20.17 -1.62
C HIS A 31 -6.66 -19.70 -0.72
N ARG A 32 -5.47 -19.50 -1.30
CA ARG A 32 -4.29 -18.96 -0.60
C ARG A 32 -4.28 -17.44 -0.53
N LEU A 33 -5.08 -16.81 -1.38
CA LEU A 33 -5.24 -15.37 -1.49
C LEU A 33 -6.72 -15.03 -1.52
N VAL A 34 -7.08 -13.94 -0.86
CA VAL A 34 -8.41 -13.33 -0.95
C VAL A 34 -8.24 -12.03 -1.74
N GLU A 35 -8.93 -11.93 -2.88
CA GLU A 35 -8.97 -10.68 -3.64
C GLU A 35 -10.02 -9.74 -3.06
N VAL A 36 -9.62 -8.50 -2.80
CA VAL A 36 -10.51 -7.41 -2.41
C VAL A 36 -10.32 -6.27 -3.41
N SER A 37 -11.40 -5.56 -3.75
CA SER A 37 -11.34 -4.37 -4.62
C SER A 37 -12.22 -3.24 -4.06
N ALA A 38 -11.87 -2.01 -4.42
CA ALA A 38 -12.75 -0.85 -4.24
C ALA A 38 -13.45 -0.50 -5.55
N THR A 39 -14.59 0.15 -5.43
CA THR A 39 -15.32 0.75 -6.56
C THR A 39 -14.70 2.08 -6.96
N ILE A 40 -14.96 2.51 -8.20
CA ILE A 40 -14.53 3.84 -8.68
C ILE A 40 -15.09 4.96 -7.80
N SER A 41 -16.31 4.79 -7.27
CA SER A 41 -16.93 5.78 -6.38
C SER A 41 -16.20 5.88 -5.04
N GLU A 42 -15.81 4.74 -4.44
CA GLU A 42 -15.02 4.71 -3.21
C GLU A 42 -13.64 5.37 -3.43
N MET A 43 -12.96 5.03 -4.53
CA MET A 43 -11.66 5.62 -4.87
C MET A 43 -11.74 7.13 -5.10
N LYS A 44 -12.77 7.61 -5.82
CA LYS A 44 -13.00 9.06 -6.03
C LYS A 44 -13.34 9.76 -4.71
N GLY A 45 -14.19 9.14 -3.89
CA GLY A 45 -14.54 9.66 -2.57
C GLY A 45 -13.31 9.85 -1.69
N LEU A 46 -12.41 8.86 -1.68
CA LEU A 46 -11.13 8.96 -0.99
C LEU A 46 -10.23 10.04 -1.61
N GLN A 47 -10.01 10.01 -2.93
CA GLN A 47 -9.15 10.97 -3.62
C GLN A 47 -9.57 12.42 -3.36
N ASN A 48 -10.88 12.66 -3.25
CA ASN A 48 -11.43 13.98 -3.00
C ASN A 48 -11.08 14.54 -1.61
N LYS A 49 -10.70 13.71 -0.64
CA LYS A 49 -10.24 14.16 0.69
C LYS A 49 -8.87 14.83 0.64
N PHE A 50 -8.04 14.49 -0.34
CA PHE A 50 -6.68 15.00 -0.43
C PHE A 50 -6.59 16.30 -1.22
N ASP A 51 -5.65 17.16 -0.84
CA ASP A 51 -5.38 18.42 -1.53
C ASP A 51 -4.83 18.22 -2.96
N LEU A 52 -4.71 19.32 -3.71
CA LEU A 52 -4.20 19.30 -5.08
C LEU A 52 -2.72 18.91 -5.19
N ALA A 53 -1.97 18.91 -4.08
CA ALA A 53 -0.55 18.57 -4.06
C ALA A 53 -0.29 17.08 -3.79
N LEU A 54 -1.18 16.41 -3.05
CA LEU A 54 -1.08 15.00 -2.69
C LEU A 54 -1.95 14.11 -3.58
N ALA A 55 -3.17 14.51 -3.92
CA ALA A 55 -4.10 13.69 -4.70
C ALA A 55 -3.51 13.14 -6.02
N PRO A 56 -2.72 13.92 -6.81
CA PRO A 56 -2.13 13.41 -8.05
C PRO A 56 -0.96 12.44 -7.86
N LYS A 57 -0.40 12.35 -6.65
CA LYS A 57 0.74 11.48 -6.33
C LYS A 57 0.32 10.07 -5.89
N LEU A 58 -0.97 9.89 -5.58
CA LEU A 58 -1.51 8.58 -5.24
C LEU A 58 -1.90 7.87 -6.54
N GLY A 59 -1.18 6.79 -6.84
CA GLY A 59 -1.52 5.91 -7.96
C GLY A 59 -2.86 5.20 -7.74
N LEU A 60 -3.37 4.58 -8.80
CA LEU A 60 -4.67 3.91 -8.75
C LEU A 60 -4.66 2.71 -7.79
N GLY A 61 -3.57 1.93 -7.75
CA GLY A 61 -3.42 0.81 -6.82
C GLY A 61 -3.40 1.30 -5.37
N GLU A 62 -2.66 2.37 -5.09
CA GLU A 62 -2.57 2.96 -3.75
C GLU A 62 -3.92 3.54 -3.30
N LEU A 63 -4.63 4.26 -4.17
CA LEU A 63 -5.97 4.77 -3.88
C LEU A 63 -6.96 3.64 -3.60
N GLU A 64 -6.93 2.58 -4.40
CA GLU A 64 -7.78 1.41 -4.18
C GLU A 64 -7.47 0.75 -2.83
N CYS A 65 -6.20 0.52 -2.52
CA CYS A 65 -5.79 -0.06 -1.24
C CYS A 65 -6.21 0.79 -0.05
N LEU A 66 -6.00 2.11 -0.08
CA LEU A 66 -6.42 3.02 0.98
C LEU A 66 -7.95 3.06 1.13
N ALA A 67 -8.71 3.00 0.02
CA ALA A 67 -10.17 2.98 0.06
C ALA A 67 -10.70 1.67 0.67
N ILE A 68 -10.07 0.53 0.35
CA ILE A 68 -10.35 -0.76 1.01
C ILE A 68 -10.03 -0.66 2.50
N LEU A 69 -8.90 -0.05 2.84
CA LEU A 69 -8.45 0.09 4.22
C LEU A 69 -9.45 0.90 5.06
N GLU A 70 -10.00 2.00 4.55
CA GLU A 70 -11.05 2.75 5.27
C GLU A 70 -12.29 1.91 5.58
N ARG A 71 -12.66 0.99 4.69
CA ARG A 71 -13.88 0.17 4.80
C ARG A 71 -13.71 -1.07 5.68
N GLN A 72 -12.58 -1.77 5.56
CA GLN A 72 -12.33 -3.05 6.24
C GLN A 72 -11.27 -2.85 7.31
N LYS A 73 -11.59 -3.09 8.59
CA LYS A 73 -10.72 -2.71 9.73
C LYS A 73 -9.65 -3.73 10.09
N ASP A 74 -9.80 -4.96 9.64
CA ASP A 74 -8.98 -6.13 9.94
C ASP A 74 -7.75 -6.28 9.03
N LEU A 75 -7.60 -5.40 8.04
CA LEU A 75 -6.47 -5.44 7.11
C LEU A 75 -5.30 -4.56 7.53
N LYS A 76 -4.09 -4.99 7.17
CA LYS A 76 -2.86 -4.20 7.18
C LYS A 76 -2.49 -3.77 5.77
N PHE A 77 -1.91 -2.58 5.62
CA PHE A 77 -1.44 -2.05 4.35
C PHE A 77 0.09 -1.99 4.31
N CYS A 78 0.68 -2.71 3.36
CA CYS A 78 2.12 -2.70 3.10
C CYS A 78 2.40 -2.00 1.77
N THR A 79 3.16 -0.92 1.80
CA THR A 79 3.59 -0.18 0.60
C THR A 79 4.96 0.48 0.82
N PHE A 80 5.64 0.79 -0.28
CA PHE A 80 6.89 1.57 -0.31
C PHE A 80 6.71 2.98 -0.86
N ASP A 81 5.50 3.26 -1.37
CA ASP A 81 5.18 4.54 -1.95
C ASP A 81 5.06 5.61 -0.86
N LYS A 82 5.80 6.71 -1.05
CA LYS A 82 5.87 7.76 -0.05
C LYS A 82 4.53 8.49 0.09
N ALA A 83 3.83 8.76 -1.01
CA ALA A 83 2.57 9.48 -0.97
C ALA A 83 1.51 8.64 -0.26
N ALA A 84 1.46 7.34 -0.52
CA ALA A 84 0.55 6.41 0.14
C ALA A 84 0.82 6.27 1.65
N ILE A 85 2.10 6.21 2.08
CA ILE A 85 2.43 6.17 3.51
C ILE A 85 2.07 7.49 4.20
N ASN A 86 2.29 8.63 3.54
CA ASN A 86 1.86 9.93 4.08
C ASN A 86 0.33 9.99 4.18
N ALA A 87 -0.38 9.49 3.17
CA ALA A 87 -1.84 9.43 3.16
C ALA A 87 -2.40 8.56 4.30
N LEU A 88 -1.78 7.43 4.64
CA LEU A 88 -2.13 6.64 5.83
C LEU A 88 -2.18 7.49 7.09
N ALA A 89 -1.11 8.26 7.35
CA ALA A 89 -1.01 9.09 8.54
C ALA A 89 -1.99 10.29 8.50
N LEU A 90 -2.25 10.85 7.33
CA LEU A 90 -3.25 11.91 7.17
C LEU A 90 -4.66 11.41 7.50
N LEU A 91 -4.98 10.16 7.14
CA LEU A 91 -6.26 9.51 7.41
C LEU A 91 -6.38 8.92 8.82
N ASP A 92 -5.35 9.03 9.67
CA ASP A 92 -5.29 8.41 11.00
C ASP A 92 -5.36 6.86 10.94
N LEU A 93 -4.69 6.28 9.94
CA LEU A 93 -4.64 4.83 9.67
C LEU A 93 -3.21 4.27 9.78
N GLU A 94 -2.26 5.02 10.34
CA GLU A 94 -0.84 4.60 10.39
C GLU A 94 -0.60 3.34 11.21
N ASP A 95 -1.43 3.06 12.22
CA ASP A 95 -1.41 1.84 13.04
C ASP A 95 -1.73 0.58 12.21
N ARG A 96 -2.36 0.79 11.05
CA ARG A 96 -2.72 -0.26 10.09
C ARG A 96 -1.75 -0.34 8.93
N GLY A 97 -0.76 0.54 8.87
CA GLY A 97 0.37 0.41 7.98
C GLY A 97 1.42 -0.56 8.54
N ILE A 98 2.13 -1.25 7.65
CA ILE A 98 3.27 -2.09 8.00
C ILE A 98 4.38 -1.95 6.94
N SER A 99 5.63 -1.91 7.37
CA SER A 99 6.78 -1.97 6.46
C SER A 99 6.97 -3.41 5.97
N LEU A 100 7.56 -3.60 4.78
CA LEU A 100 7.86 -4.96 4.32
C LEU A 100 8.86 -5.66 5.25
N GLU A 101 9.82 -4.93 5.80
CA GLU A 101 10.75 -5.47 6.79
C GLU A 101 10.02 -6.11 7.98
N ASN A 102 9.06 -5.40 8.58
CA ASN A 102 8.28 -5.96 9.68
C ASN A 102 7.35 -7.07 9.22
N ALA A 103 6.68 -6.91 8.06
CA ALA A 103 5.79 -7.93 7.52
C ALA A 103 6.52 -9.26 7.27
N LEU A 104 7.75 -9.21 6.75
CA LEU A 104 8.59 -10.40 6.59
C LEU A 104 9.03 -10.97 7.94
N THR A 105 9.42 -10.11 8.89
CA THR A 105 9.84 -10.53 10.23
C THR A 105 8.72 -11.25 10.98
N GLU A 106 7.48 -10.74 10.92
CA GLU A 106 6.29 -11.39 11.49
C GLU A 106 6.02 -12.76 10.86
N CYS A 107 6.39 -12.95 9.59
CA CYS A 107 6.30 -14.24 8.90
C CYS A 107 7.51 -15.17 9.17
N GLY A 108 8.44 -14.79 10.05
CA GLY A 108 9.67 -15.55 10.33
C GLY A 108 10.71 -15.50 9.20
N LEU A 109 10.60 -14.52 8.30
CA LEU A 109 11.52 -14.34 7.18
C LEU A 109 12.46 -13.16 7.43
N GLN A 110 13.77 -13.40 7.31
CA GLN A 110 14.78 -12.35 7.25
C GLN A 110 15.39 -12.28 5.86
N ARG A 111 15.47 -11.06 5.31
CA ARG A 111 16.04 -10.76 4.00
C ARG A 111 16.85 -9.47 4.07
N ASN A 112 17.94 -9.40 3.31
CA ASN A 112 18.62 -8.14 3.06
C ASN A 112 17.74 -7.30 2.12
N LEU A 113 17.05 -6.32 2.69
CA LEU A 113 16.14 -5.45 1.96
C LEU A 113 16.80 -4.10 1.64
N PRO A 114 16.47 -3.48 0.49
CA PRO A 114 16.84 -2.09 0.23
C PRO A 114 16.21 -1.14 1.26
N ASP A 115 16.84 0.02 1.52
CA ASP A 115 16.31 1.03 2.47
C ASP A 115 14.86 1.45 2.16
N LYS A 116 14.44 1.38 0.89
CA LYS A 116 13.05 1.70 0.52
C LYS A 116 12.00 0.80 1.20
N CYS A 117 12.39 -0.39 1.62
CA CYS A 117 11.55 -1.37 2.29
C CYS A 117 11.70 -1.37 3.82
N SER A 118 12.61 -0.54 4.35
CA SER A 118 12.95 -0.55 5.78
C SER A 118 11.85 0.06 6.63
N ASP A 119 11.71 -0.46 7.85
CA ASP A 119 10.83 0.08 8.87
C ASP A 119 11.24 1.52 9.26
N LYS A 120 12.54 1.79 9.27
CA LYS A 120 13.09 3.13 9.51
C LYS A 120 12.56 4.15 8.51
N ARG A 121 12.58 3.83 7.21
CA ARG A 121 12.02 4.72 6.18
C ARG A 121 10.51 4.83 6.32
N PHE A 122 9.82 3.73 6.54
CA PHE A 122 8.37 3.72 6.71
C PHE A 122 7.94 4.68 7.84
N LYS A 123 8.52 4.54 9.03
CA LYS A 123 8.27 5.41 10.19
C LYS A 123 8.59 6.88 9.91
N ARG A 124 9.63 7.16 9.12
CA ARG A 124 9.96 8.53 8.70
C ARG A 124 8.85 9.12 7.82
N CYS A 125 8.30 8.37 6.88
CA CYS A 125 7.18 8.81 6.05
C CYS A 125 5.90 9.00 6.89
N VAL A 126 5.58 8.07 7.79
CA VAL A 126 4.46 8.24 8.73
C VAL A 126 4.58 9.54 9.51
N LYS A 127 5.75 9.81 10.12
CA LYS A 127 6.01 11.07 10.83
C LYS A 127 5.81 12.30 9.95
N GLN A 128 6.23 12.24 8.68
CA GLN A 128 6.00 13.33 7.73
C GLN A 128 4.50 13.56 7.47
N GLY A 129 3.72 12.49 7.28
CA GLY A 129 2.27 12.60 7.13
C GLY A 129 1.58 13.14 8.39
N GLN A 130 2.00 12.72 9.59
CA GLN A 130 1.50 13.26 10.85
C GLN A 130 1.81 14.76 11.00
N GLN A 131 3.01 15.20 10.61
CA GLN A 131 3.36 16.62 10.59
C GLN A 131 2.49 17.39 9.61
N MET A 132 2.27 16.87 8.40
CA MET A 132 1.36 17.48 7.42
C MET A 132 -0.04 17.65 8.00
N ARG A 133 -0.57 16.63 8.68
CA ARG A 133 -1.88 16.68 9.36
C ARG A 133 -1.97 17.82 10.37
N ILE A 134 -0.96 17.96 11.23
CA ILE A 134 -0.89 19.04 12.25
C ILE A 134 -0.84 20.42 11.58
N MET A 135 -0.13 20.54 10.45
CA MET A 135 -0.01 21.79 9.70
C MET A 135 -1.22 22.09 8.80
N GLY A 136 -2.25 21.23 8.77
CA GLY A 136 -3.41 21.40 7.88
C GLY A 136 -3.06 21.23 6.39
N GLN A 137 -2.07 20.39 6.08
CA GLN A 137 -1.62 20.10 4.71
C GLN A 137 -1.98 18.67 4.30
N GLY A 138 -2.14 18.43 3.00
CA GLY A 138 -2.40 17.10 2.44
C GLY A 138 -3.88 16.72 2.38
N LEU A 139 -4.73 17.32 3.21
CA LEU A 139 -6.19 17.19 3.19
C LEU A 139 -6.85 18.50 2.75
N LYS A 140 -8.09 18.41 2.24
CA LYS A 140 -8.94 19.57 1.92
C LYS A 140 -9.76 20.04 3.11
#